data_AF-A0A6M7TP41-F1
#
_entry.id   AF-A0A6M7TP41-F1
#
_cell.length_a   1.000
_cell.length_b   1.000
_cell.length_c   1.000
_cell.angle_alpha   90.00
_cell.angle_beta   90.00
_cell.angle_gamma   90.00
#
_symmetry.space_group_name_H-M   'P 1'
#
loop_
_entity.id
_entity.type
_entity.pdbx_description
1 polymer ?
#
loop_
_entity_poly.entity_id
_entity_poly.type
_entity_poly.pdbx_seq_one_letter_code
_entity_poly.pdbx_strand_id
1 'polypeptide(L)'
;MDPATAAVMVLLQCSPVEGSVCKPVDMAPTMYASLDLCMASLKDRLASAPNGETVGRCRLVDATVTDGLPVGYTRVFVTRGRGDDAITSSYVVQRQR
;
A
#
# COMPACT_ATOMS: atom_id res chain seq x y z
N MET A 1 3.10 10.52 10.65
CA MET A 1 2.27 9.31 10.61
C MET A 1 3.09 8.21 11.27
N ASP A 2 2.59 7.60 12.34
CA ASP A 2 3.25 6.42 12.91
C ASP A 2 3.11 5.27 11.90
N PRO A 3 4.21 4.71 11.36
CA PRO A 3 4.13 3.60 10.41
C PRO A 3 3.43 2.37 11.02
N ALA A 4 3.41 2.21 12.35
CA ALA A 4 2.72 1.11 13.01
C ALA A 4 1.18 1.22 12.98
N THR A 5 0.64 2.43 12.74
CA THR A 5 -0.81 2.66 12.66
C THR A 5 -1.29 2.98 11.26
N ALA A 6 -0.37 3.14 10.30
CA ALA A 6 -0.74 3.48 8.93
C ALA A 6 -1.64 2.40 8.32
N ALA A 7 -2.55 2.80 7.44
CA ALA A 7 -3.47 1.90 6.75
C ALA A 7 -3.53 2.20 5.25
N VAL A 8 -3.80 1.18 4.44
CA VAL A 8 -4.04 1.30 3.01
C VAL A 8 -5.45 0.84 2.67
N MET A 9 -6.04 1.51 1.69
CA MET A 9 -7.32 1.13 1.12
C MET A 9 -7.09 0.31 -0.14
N VAL A 10 -7.67 -0.89 -0.17
CA VAL A 10 -7.70 -1.75 -1.35
C VAL A 10 -9.11 -1.72 -1.91
N LEU A 11 -9.26 -1.33 -3.17
CA LEU A 11 -10.51 -1.34 -3.89
C LEU A 11 -10.50 -2.44 -4.95
N LEU A 12 -11.58 -3.21 -5.01
CA LEU A 12 -11.82 -4.21 -6.05
C LEU A 12 -13.12 -3.85 -6.75
N GLN A 13 -13.10 -3.93 -8.08
CA GLN A 13 -14.27 -3.81 -8.91
C GLN A 13 -14.77 -5.21 -9.29
N CYS A 14 -15.99 -5.52 -8.89
CA CYS A 14 -16.67 -6.77 -9.20
C CYS A 14 -17.63 -6.51 -10.35
N SER A 15 -17.32 -7.07 -11.53
CA SER A 15 -18.25 -7.00 -12.66
C SER A 15 -19.32 -8.09 -12.52
N PRO A 16 -20.62 -7.77 -12.71
CA PRO A 16 -21.67 -8.77 -12.72
C PRO A 16 -21.58 -9.72 -13.94
N VAL A 17 -20.83 -9.34 -14.99
CA VAL A 17 -20.76 -10.07 -16.27
C VAL A 17 -19.78 -11.25 -16.22
N GLU A 18 -18.73 -11.18 -15.41
CA GLU A 18 -17.65 -12.18 -15.38
C GLU A 18 -17.81 -13.26 -14.29
N GLY A 19 -18.89 -13.24 -13.50
CA GLY A 19 -19.13 -14.26 -12.49
C GLY A 19 -18.09 -14.24 -11.37
N SER A 20 -18.40 -13.58 -10.25
CA SER A 20 -17.66 -13.68 -8.97
C SER A 20 -16.20 -13.18 -8.95
N VAL A 21 -15.61 -12.76 -10.07
CA VAL A 21 -14.23 -12.25 -10.11
C VAL A 21 -14.21 -10.74 -9.87
N CYS A 22 -13.66 -10.35 -8.73
CA CYS A 22 -13.38 -8.95 -8.42
C CYS A 22 -11.94 -8.62 -8.80
N LYS A 23 -11.75 -7.66 -9.71
CA LYS A 23 -10.44 -7.20 -10.17
C LYS A 23 -9.99 -5.98 -9.37
N PRO A 24 -8.69 -5.82 -9.08
CA PRO A 24 -8.18 -4.61 -8.46
C PRO A 24 -8.55 -3.38 -9.30
N VAL A 25 -8.99 -2.31 -8.65
CA VAL A 25 -9.13 -1.02 -9.32
C VAL A 25 -7.74 -0.48 -9.59
N ASP A 26 -7.49 -0.07 -10.84
CA ASP A 26 -6.23 0.57 -11.22
C ASP A 26 -6.17 1.99 -10.64
N MET A 27 -5.73 2.08 -9.39
CA MET A 27 -5.56 3.33 -8.66
C MET A 27 -4.30 3.25 -7.80
N ALA A 28 -3.58 4.38 -7.72
CA ALA A 28 -2.49 4.53 -6.77
C ALA A 28 -2.97 4.25 -5.33
N PRO A 29 -2.22 3.46 -4.54
CA PRO A 29 -2.59 3.16 -3.17
C PRO A 29 -2.56 4.42 -2.30
N THR A 30 -3.69 4.75 -1.69
CA THR A 30 -3.79 5.84 -0.71
C THR A 30 -3.40 5.34 0.67
N MET A 31 -2.43 6.01 1.31
CA MET A 31 -2.04 5.76 2.69
C MET A 31 -2.83 6.68 3.64
N TYR A 32 -3.30 6.10 4.75
CA TYR A 32 -4.06 6.74 5.80
C TYR A 32 -3.30 6.67 7.12
N ALA A 33 -3.49 7.65 8.00
CA ALA A 33 -2.77 7.71 9.27
C ALA A 33 -3.20 6.66 10.30
N SER A 34 -4.43 6.16 10.15
CA SER A 34 -5.03 5.14 10.99
C SER A 34 -6.01 4.29 10.20
N LEU A 35 -6.34 3.11 10.74
CA LEU A 35 -7.40 2.26 10.21
C LEU A 35 -8.76 2.98 10.21
N ASP A 36 -9.06 3.76 11.26
CA ASP A 36 -10.32 4.50 11.38
C ASP A 36 -10.48 5.55 10.28
N LEU A 37 -9.41 6.29 9.96
CA LEU A 37 -9.42 7.27 8.86
C LEU A 37 -9.59 6.59 7.51
N CYS A 38 -8.98 5.41 7.33
CA CYS A 38 -9.19 4.61 6.12
C CYS A 38 -10.65 4.15 6.03
N MET A 39 -11.24 3.64 7.11
CA MET A 39 -12.63 3.16 7.11
C MET A 39 -13.65 4.28 6.86
N ALA A 40 -13.44 5.45 7.46
CA ALA A 40 -14.26 6.63 7.19
C ALA A 40 -14.20 7.02 5.71
N SER A 41 -12.99 7.09 5.16
CA SER A 41 -12.78 7.41 3.74
C SER A 41 -13.34 6.33 2.81
N LEU A 42 -13.29 5.06 3.23
CA LEU A 42 -13.84 3.93 2.48
C LEU A 42 -15.37 4.07 2.37
N LYS A 43 -16.03 4.46 3.47
CA LYS A 43 -17.48 4.68 3.48
C LYS A 43 -17.89 5.76 2.49
N ASP A 44 -17.20 6.90 2.49
CA ASP A 44 -17.47 8.00 1.56
C ASP A 44 -17.26 7.56 0.11
N ARG A 45 -16.21 6.77 -0.13
CA ARG A 45 -15.89 6.24 -1.45
C ARG A 45 -16.95 5.27 -1.97
N LEU A 46 -17.38 4.33 -1.14
CA LEU A 46 -18.43 3.38 -1.50
C LEU A 46 -19.80 4.07 -1.68
N ALA A 47 -20.08 5.14 -0.94
CA ALA A 47 -21.29 5.93 -1.14
C ALA A 47 -21.35 6.59 -2.53
N SER A 48 -20.19 6.90 -3.14
CA SER A 48 -20.11 7.42 -4.51
C SER A 48 -20.32 6.37 -5.61
N ALA A 49 -20.34 5.07 -5.26
CA ALA A 49 -20.51 3.94 -6.17
C ALA A 49 -21.70 3.04 -5.75
N PRO A 50 -22.95 3.53 -5.87
CA PRO A 50 -24.14 2.89 -5.30
C PRO A 50 -24.52 1.54 -5.92
N ASN A 51 -23.98 1.21 -7.09
CA ASN A 51 -24.32 -0.02 -7.82
C ASN A 51 -23.70 -1.29 -7.21
N GLY A 52 -22.92 -1.19 -6.14
CA GLY A 52 -22.28 -2.35 -5.50
C GLY A 52 -21.17 -3.01 -6.34
N GLU A 53 -20.82 -2.40 -7.47
CA GLU A 53 -19.77 -2.86 -8.38
C GLU A 53 -18.37 -2.65 -7.81
N THR A 54 -18.22 -1.80 -6.79
CA THR A 54 -16.95 -1.57 -6.10
C THR A 54 -17.07 -2.05 -4.66
N VAL A 55 -16.17 -2.93 -4.24
CA VAL A 55 -15.97 -3.31 -2.85
C VAL A 55 -14.60 -2.81 -2.39
N GLY A 56 -14.49 -2.42 -1.13
CA GLY A 56 -13.22 -1.98 -0.58
C GLY A 56 -12.96 -2.54 0.80
N ARG A 57 -11.67 -2.65 1.12
CA ARG A 57 -11.19 -3.07 2.44
C ARG A 57 -10.02 -2.21 2.85
N CYS A 58 -10.03 -1.79 4.11
CA CYS A 58 -8.88 -1.18 4.74
C CYS A 58 -8.01 -2.25 5.38
N ARG A 59 -6.71 -2.15 5.21
CA ARG A 59 -5.74 -2.97 5.90
C ARG A 59 -4.70 -2.09 6.55
N LEU A 60 -4.24 -2.46 7.73
CA LEU A 60 -3.04 -1.86 8.29
C LEU A 60 -1.87 -2.11 7.33
N VAL A 61 -1.00 -1.12 7.23
CA VAL A 61 0.29 -1.22 6.56
C VAL A 61 1.13 -2.14 7.43
N ASP A 62 1.01 -3.43 7.18
CA ASP A 62 1.98 -4.38 7.67
C ASP A 62 3.26 -4.15 6.87
N ALA A 63 4.33 -3.77 7.56
CA ALA A 63 5.64 -3.60 6.96
C ALA A 63 6.01 -4.85 6.14
N THR A 64 5.66 -6.05 6.61
CA THR A 64 5.97 -7.31 5.91
C THR A 64 5.24 -7.50 4.56
N VAL A 65 4.15 -6.77 4.30
CA VAL A 65 3.30 -6.96 3.11
C VAL A 65 3.38 -5.80 2.11
N THR A 66 3.71 -4.59 2.58
CA THR A 66 3.62 -3.35 1.77
C THR A 66 4.97 -2.81 1.27
N ASP A 67 6.01 -3.65 1.25
CA ASP A 67 7.42 -3.24 1.04
C ASP A 67 7.91 -2.23 2.11
N GLY A 68 7.17 -2.11 3.22
CA GLY A 68 7.56 -1.37 4.39
C GLY A 68 8.69 -2.09 5.13
N LEU A 69 9.69 -1.37 5.58
CA LEU A 69 10.79 -2.02 6.31
C LEU A 69 10.31 -2.39 7.72
N PRO A 70 10.57 -3.62 8.20
CA PRO A 70 10.27 -3.98 9.58
C PRO A 70 10.93 -3.01 10.57
N VAL A 71 10.33 -2.87 11.75
CA VAL A 71 10.89 -2.02 12.82
C VAL A 71 12.33 -2.46 13.12
N GLY A 72 13.25 -1.50 13.13
CA GLY A 72 14.68 -1.75 13.34
C GLY A 72 15.47 -2.08 12.06
N TYR A 73 14.84 -2.02 10.87
CA TYR A 73 15.52 -2.15 9.58
C TYR A 73 15.46 -0.84 8.79
N THR A 74 16.45 -0.62 7.93
CA THR A 74 16.53 0.54 7.04
C THR A 74 17.00 0.11 5.65
N ARG A 75 16.61 0.85 4.61
CA ARG A 75 16.99 0.60 3.22
C ARG A 75 18.13 1.54 2.89
N VAL A 76 19.26 0.97 2.51
CA VAL A 76 20.45 1.71 2.08
C VAL A 76 20.64 1.53 0.58
N PHE A 77 20.93 2.63 -0.10
CA PHE A 77 21.27 2.63 -1.52
C PHE A 77 22.79 2.63 -1.64
N VAL A 78 23.33 1.60 -2.29
CA VAL A 78 24.76 1.47 -2.54
C VAL A 78 24.96 1.64 -4.03
N THR A 79 25.57 2.75 -4.41
CA THR A 79 25.99 3.02 -5.77
C THR A 79 27.40 2.48 -5.97
N ARG A 80 27.58 1.57 -6.93
CA ARG A 80 28.88 1.01 -7.31
C ARG A 80 29.23 1.49 -8.73
N GLY A 81 30.45 1.94 -8.92
CA GLY A 81 30.92 2.53 -10.18
C GLY A 81 31.06 4.05 -10.13
N ARG A 82 31.48 4.65 -11.24
CA ARG A 82 31.72 6.10 -11.37
C ARG A 82 31.29 6.56 -12.76
N GLY A 83 30.55 7.67 -12.83
CA GLY A 83 30.01 8.18 -14.11
C GLY A 83 28.68 7.52 -14.48
N ASP A 84 28.34 7.56 -15.77
CA ASP A 84 27.02 7.14 -16.27
C ASP A 84 26.73 5.63 -16.14
N ASP A 85 27.77 4.81 -15.95
CA ASP A 85 27.65 3.35 -15.73
C ASP A 85 27.46 2.97 -14.26
N ALA A 86 27.22 3.94 -13.36
CA ALA A 86 27.06 3.67 -11.95
C ALA A 86 25.78 2.86 -11.67
N ILE A 87 25.94 1.68 -11.06
CA ILE A 87 24.84 0.79 -10.70
C ILE A 87 24.43 1.09 -9.26
N THR A 88 23.18 1.47 -9.05
CA THR A 88 22.62 1.64 -7.70
C THR A 88 21.80 0.42 -7.31
N SER A 89 22.18 -0.22 -6.21
CA SER A 89 21.47 -1.35 -5.61
C SER A 89 20.87 -0.96 -4.27
N SER A 90 19.67 -1.44 -3.97
CA SER A 90 19.03 -1.26 -2.66
C SER A 90 19.27 -2.49 -1.78
N TYR A 91 19.66 -2.27 -0.53
CA TYR A 91 19.84 -3.31 0.48
C TYR A 91 19.00 -2.99 1.71
N VAL A 92 18.47 -4.03 2.35
CA VAL A 92 17.80 -3.92 3.65
C VAL A 92 18.79 -4.33 4.72
N VAL A 93 19.07 -3.43 5.66
CA VAL A 93 20.04 -3.64 6.76
C VAL A 93 19.38 -3.36 8.10
N GLN A 94 19.82 -4.07 9.15
CA GLN A 94 19.37 -3.80 10.51
C GLN A 94 20.04 -2.52 11.02
N ARG A 95 19.27 -1.60 11.62
CA ARG A 95 19.80 -0.44 12.33
C ARG A 95 20.56 -0.94 13.56
N GLN A 96 21.89 -0.82 13.55
CA GLN A 96 22.67 -1.00 14.76
C GLN A 96 22.42 0.18 15.70
N ARG A 97 22.19 -0.14 16.98
CA ARG A 97 21.91 0.82 18.05
C ARG A 97 23.20 1.45 18.56
#